data_AF-A0A378IPZ5-F1
#
_entry.id   AF-A0A378IPZ5-F1
#
_cell.length_a   1.000
_cell.length_b   1.000
_cell.length_c   1.000
_cell.angle_alpha   90.00
_cell.angle_beta   90.00
_cell.angle_gamma   90.00
#
_symmetry.space_group_name_H-M   'P 1'
#
loop_
_entity.id
_entity.type
_entity.pdbx_description
1 polymer ?
#
loop_
_entity_poly.entity_id
_entity_poly.type
_entity_poly.pdbx_seq_one_letter_code
_entity_poly.pdbx_strand_id
1 'polypeptide(L)'
;MTKLINPIFEKTDEELFKFTTQRFFTMFTPIQKTKTKQSDFVAFVANPFIDTYLQPMFALDAAIHLANAIASFAKGFYTWSLNQQKTAALVDKESAKEFDEAWSSTYHAVSMMIAESLGALFSFISYLTRPVASIIQAVADESSSYSSPRYA
;
A
#
# COMPACT_ATOMS: atom_id res chain seq x y z
N MET A 1 22.63 -2.32 2.49
CA MET A 1 21.62 -2.19 3.55
C MET A 1 22.10 -2.88 4.81
N THR A 2 22.38 -2.11 5.87
CA THR A 2 22.60 -2.66 7.20
C THR A 2 21.26 -3.13 7.75
N LYS A 3 20.95 -4.41 7.56
CA LYS A 3 19.71 -5.03 8.07
C LYS A 3 19.97 -5.51 9.49
N LEU A 4 19.41 -4.81 10.47
CA LEU A 4 19.37 -5.29 11.85
C LEU A 4 18.26 -6.33 12.03
N ILE A 5 17.12 -6.09 11.40
CA ILE A 5 15.92 -6.92 11.52
C ILE A 5 15.34 -7.16 10.13
N ASN A 6 14.95 -8.40 9.83
CA ASN A 6 14.27 -8.74 8.58
C ASN A 6 12.82 -8.23 8.62
N PRO A 7 12.36 -7.53 7.57
CA PRO A 7 10.95 -7.16 7.43
C PRO A 7 10.04 -8.39 7.43
N ILE A 8 8.81 -8.20 7.89
CA ILE A 8 7.74 -9.20 7.89
C ILE A 8 7.13 -9.31 6.49
N PHE A 9 6.96 -8.19 5.79
CA PHE A 9 6.44 -8.18 4.44
C PHE A 9 7.52 -7.66 3.48
N GLU A 10 7.86 -8.47 2.49
CA GLU A 10 8.72 -8.04 1.38
C GLU A 10 7.87 -7.39 0.27
N LYS A 11 7.16 -6.30 0.60
CA LYS A 11 6.41 -5.55 -0.41
C LYS A 11 7.32 -4.50 -1.02
N THR A 12 7.30 -4.38 -2.34
CA THR A 12 7.92 -3.27 -3.07
C THR A 12 7.03 -2.04 -3.08
N ASP A 13 7.60 -0.85 -3.31
CA ASP A 13 6.83 0.40 -3.46
C ASP A 13 5.76 0.29 -4.57
N GLU A 14 6.06 -0.42 -5.65
CA GLU A 14 5.12 -0.67 -6.75
C GLU A 14 3.93 -1.51 -6.28
N GLU A 15 4.16 -2.53 -5.46
CA GLU A 15 3.10 -3.37 -4.91
C GLU A 15 2.21 -2.62 -3.92
N LEU A 16 2.78 -1.73 -3.11
CA LEU A 16 2.03 -0.85 -2.21
C LEU A 16 1.11 0.11 -2.97
N PHE A 17 1.63 0.70 -4.06
CA PHE A 17 0.84 1.57 -4.92
C PHE A 17 -0.25 0.79 -5.66
N LYS A 18 0.08 -0.39 -6.19
CA LYS A 18 -0.88 -1.28 -6.84
C LYS A 18 -2.00 -1.71 -5.89
N PHE A 19 -1.65 -2.03 -4.64
CA PHE A 19 -2.63 -2.35 -3.60
C PHE A 19 -3.60 -1.18 -3.37
N THR A 20 -3.06 0.01 -3.13
CA THR A 20 -3.86 1.22 -2.85
C THR A 20 -4.77 1.58 -4.03
N THR A 21 -4.25 1.56 -5.25
CA THR A 21 -5.02 1.85 -6.47
C THR A 21 -6.09 0.80 -6.73
N GLN A 22 -5.81 -0.49 -6.52
CA GLN A 22 -6.82 -1.55 -6.63
C GLN A 22 -7.97 -1.33 -5.65
N ARG A 23 -7.68 -0.98 -4.39
CA ARG A 23 -8.71 -0.68 -3.39
C ARG A 23 -9.54 0.54 -3.77
N PHE A 24 -8.89 1.60 -4.26
CA PHE A 24 -9.56 2.80 -4.76
C PHE A 24 -10.54 2.50 -5.90
N PHE A 25 -10.15 1.73 -6.93
CA PHE A 25 -11.06 1.43 -8.04
C PHE A 25 -12.15 0.43 -7.64
N THR A 26 -11.82 -0.51 -6.76
CA THR A 26 -12.75 -1.56 -6.33
C THR A 26 -13.86 -1.00 -5.45
N MET A 27 -13.63 0.09 -4.70
CA MET A 27 -14.68 0.69 -3.88
C MET A 27 -15.87 1.21 -4.69
N PHE A 28 -15.68 1.59 -5.95
CA PHE A 28 -16.76 1.99 -6.85
C PHE A 28 -17.29 0.84 -7.72
N THR A 29 -16.71 -0.35 -7.60
CA THR A 29 -17.12 -1.50 -8.40
C THR A 29 -18.30 -2.20 -7.74
N PRO A 30 -19.43 -2.35 -8.45
CA PRO A 30 -20.60 -3.05 -7.92
C PRO A 30 -20.25 -4.48 -7.52
N ILE A 31 -20.86 -4.91 -6.42
CA ILE A 31 -20.77 -6.27 -5.89
C ILE A 31 -21.36 -7.21 -6.94
N GLN A 32 -20.70 -8.35 -7.19
CA GLN A 32 -21.08 -9.39 -8.15
C GLN A 32 -20.88 -9.06 -9.64
N LYS A 33 -20.14 -7.99 -9.96
CA LYS A 33 -19.74 -7.69 -11.35
C LYS A 33 -18.75 -8.75 -11.90
N THR A 34 -18.03 -9.45 -11.02
CA THR A 34 -17.04 -10.46 -11.41
C THR A 34 -17.71 -11.79 -11.79
N LYS A 35 -16.98 -12.62 -12.56
CA LYS A 35 -17.43 -13.97 -12.95
C LYS A 35 -17.69 -14.88 -11.74
N THR A 36 -17.12 -14.56 -10.57
CA THR A 36 -17.16 -15.35 -9.33
C THR A 36 -17.88 -14.59 -8.20
N LYS A 37 -19.20 -14.47 -8.33
CA LYS A 37 -20.07 -13.64 -7.46
C LYS A 37 -19.93 -13.90 -5.95
N GLN A 38 -19.84 -15.18 -5.54
CA GLN A 38 -19.72 -15.54 -4.12
C GLN A 38 -18.37 -15.13 -3.52
N SER A 39 -17.28 -15.31 -4.26
CA SER A 39 -15.94 -14.92 -3.82
C SER A 39 -15.81 -13.39 -3.71
N ASP A 40 -16.43 -12.63 -4.62
CA ASP A 40 -16.45 -11.17 -4.55
C ASP A 40 -17.26 -10.64 -3.36
N PHE A 41 -18.38 -11.30 -3.04
CA PHE A 41 -19.16 -10.97 -1.83
C PHE A 41 -18.38 -11.30 -0.55
N VAL A 42 -17.74 -12.47 -0.48
CA VAL A 42 -16.91 -12.84 0.69
C VAL A 42 -15.75 -11.85 0.84
N ALA A 43 -15.07 -11.50 -0.25
CA ALA A 43 -14.01 -10.50 -0.22
C ALA A 43 -14.53 -9.13 0.23
N PHE A 44 -15.69 -8.69 -0.29
CA PHE A 44 -16.34 -7.46 0.15
C PHE A 44 -16.57 -7.42 1.66
N VAL A 45 -17.10 -8.50 2.24
CA VAL A 45 -17.39 -8.57 3.68
C VAL A 45 -16.11 -8.70 4.50
N ALA A 46 -15.18 -9.56 4.08
CA ALA A 46 -14.01 -9.92 4.88
C ALA A 46 -12.88 -8.87 4.82
N ASN A 47 -12.71 -8.19 3.69
CA ASN A 47 -11.59 -7.29 3.45
C ASN A 47 -11.40 -6.22 4.54
N PRO A 48 -12.45 -5.51 5.00
CA PRO A 48 -12.26 -4.49 6.05
C PRO A 48 -11.81 -5.07 7.40
N PHE A 49 -12.26 -6.29 7.75
CA PHE A 49 -11.78 -6.98 8.95
C PHE A 49 -10.34 -7.45 8.80
N ILE A 50 -9.97 -8.01 7.65
CA ILE A 50 -8.61 -8.44 7.35
C ILE A 50 -7.66 -7.24 7.40
N ASP A 51 -8.02 -6.14 6.74
CA ASP A 51 -7.20 -4.93 6.67
C ASP A 51 -7.01 -4.31 8.07
N THR A 52 -8.06 -4.30 8.91
CA THR A 52 -7.96 -3.82 10.31
C THR A 52 -7.10 -4.75 11.17
N TYR A 53 -7.25 -6.07 11.04
CA TYR A 53 -6.48 -7.05 11.81
C TYR A 53 -4.99 -7.05 11.44
N LEU A 54 -4.65 -6.81 10.18
CA LEU A 54 -3.26 -6.74 9.70
C LEU A 54 -2.58 -5.40 9.98
N GLN A 55 -3.35 -4.35 10.30
CA GLN A 55 -2.82 -3.01 10.54
C GLN A 55 -1.69 -2.94 11.59
N PRO A 56 -1.74 -3.66 12.73
CA PRO A 56 -0.63 -3.71 13.68
C PRO A 56 0.62 -4.39 13.10
N MET A 57 0.45 -5.41 12.25
CA MET A 57 1.58 -6.09 11.59
C MET A 57 2.26 -5.16 10.58
N PHE A 58 1.48 -4.39 9.81
CA PHE A 58 2.04 -3.37 8.91
C PHE A 58 2.75 -2.24 9.66
N ALA A 59 2.22 -1.82 10.82
CA ALA A 59 2.88 -0.83 11.66
C ALA A 59 4.21 -1.35 12.22
N LEU A 60 4.26 -2.62 12.64
CA LEU A 60 5.47 -3.25 13.12
C LEU A 60 6.51 -3.41 12.00
N ASP A 61 6.07 -3.73 10.79
CA ASP A 61 6.93 -3.82 9.62
C ASP A 61 7.54 -2.46 9.23
N ALA A 62 6.72 -1.40 9.22
CA ALA A 62 7.20 -0.03 9.04
C ALA A 62 8.21 0.38 10.13
N ALA A 63 7.99 -0.03 11.38
CA ALA A 63 8.93 0.20 12.48
C ALA A 63 10.27 -0.53 12.26
N ILE A 64 10.25 -1.75 11.70
CA ILE A 64 11.46 -2.48 11.31
C ILE A 64 12.23 -1.71 10.23
N HIS A 65 11.55 -1.23 9.20
CA HIS A 65 12.17 -0.41 8.16
C HIS A 65 12.77 0.91 8.69
N LEU A 66 12.10 1.55 9.65
CA LEU A 66 12.63 2.74 10.33
C LEU A 66 13.85 2.41 11.20
N ALA A 67 13.81 1.31 11.95
CA ALA A 67 14.95 0.87 12.75
C ALA A 67 16.19 0.57 11.88
N ASN A 68 15.98 -0.09 10.74
CA ASN A 68 17.04 -0.33 9.75
C ASN A 68 17.54 1.00 9.13
N ALA A 69 16.65 1.96 8.86
CA ALA A 69 17.03 3.28 8.37
C ALA A 69 17.92 4.03 9.39
N ILE A 70 17.54 4.02 10.67
CA ILE A 70 18.31 4.63 11.76
C ILE A 70 19.70 4.00 11.87
N ALA A 71 19.80 2.68 11.74
CA ALA A 71 21.07 1.99 11.76
C ALA A 71 21.98 2.37 10.59
N SER A 72 21.42 2.46 9.38
CA SER A 72 22.14 2.96 8.21
C SER A 72 22.54 4.44 8.37
N PHE A 73 21.70 5.30 8.95
CA PHE A 73 22.07 6.68 9.28
C PHE A 73 23.24 6.73 10.27
N ALA A 74 23.18 5.98 11.37
CA ALA A 74 24.23 5.94 12.37
C ALA A 74 25.56 5.45 11.78
N LYS A 75 25.52 4.43 10.91
CA LYS A 75 26.68 3.94 10.18
C LYS A 75 27.20 4.98 9.18
N GLY A 76 26.32 5.67 8.46
CA GLY A 76 26.68 6.76 7.56
C GLY A 76 27.39 7.89 8.29
N PHE A 77 26.89 8.33 9.46
CA PHE A 77 27.56 9.33 10.30
C PHE A 77 28.91 8.86 10.83
N TYR A 78 29.02 7.60 11.23
CA TYR A 78 30.28 7.02 11.69
C TYR A 78 31.33 7.00 10.56
N THR A 79 30.97 6.50 9.38
CA THR A 79 31.84 6.50 8.19
C THR A 79 32.22 7.92 7.78
N TRP A 80 31.27 8.84 7.79
CA TRP A 80 31.49 10.25 7.49
C TRP A 80 32.50 10.88 8.45
N SER A 81 32.31 10.66 9.75
CA SER A 81 33.22 11.17 10.79
C SER A 81 34.64 10.63 10.63
N LEU A 82 34.81 9.38 10.21
CA LEU A 82 36.12 8.77 9.99
C LEU A 82 36.81 9.30 8.73
N ASN A 83 36.02 9.61 7.70
CA ASN A 83 36.52 10.00 6.39
C ASN A 83 36.74 11.52 6.25
N GLN A 84 36.16 12.34 7.13
CA GLN A 84 36.30 13.80 7.04
C GLN A 84 37.74 14.32 7.12
N GLN A 85 38.64 13.59 7.79
CA GLN A 85 40.05 13.97 7.83
C GLN A 85 40.84 13.56 6.57
N LYS A 86 40.22 12.77 5.67
CA LYS A 86 40.86 12.15 4.51
C LYS A 86 40.29 12.62 3.18
N THR A 87 39.14 13.28 3.18
CA THR A 87 38.44 13.69 1.95
C THR A 87 38.20 15.19 1.91
N ALA A 88 38.36 15.80 0.73
CA ALA A 88 38.06 17.21 0.51
C ALA A 88 36.56 17.52 0.39
N ALA A 89 35.73 16.49 0.20
CA ALA A 89 34.28 16.62 0.06
C ALA A 89 33.58 16.54 1.43
N LEU A 90 32.49 17.30 1.58
CA LEU A 90 31.67 17.30 2.78
C LEU A 90 30.92 15.98 2.99
N VAL A 91 30.63 15.23 1.93
CA VAL A 91 30.11 13.85 2.02
C VAL A 91 30.91 13.00 1.04
N ASP A 92 31.64 12.02 1.56
CA ASP A 92 32.37 11.06 0.73
C ASP A 92 31.43 10.02 0.13
N LYS A 93 31.91 9.29 -0.88
CA LYS A 93 31.10 8.33 -1.63
C LYS A 93 30.57 7.18 -0.78
N GLU A 94 31.31 6.74 0.24
CA GLU A 94 30.88 5.63 1.11
C GLU A 94 29.78 6.11 2.06
N SER A 95 29.96 7.28 2.67
CA SER A 95 28.93 7.91 3.51
C SER A 95 27.67 8.25 2.73
N ALA A 96 27.81 8.77 1.50
CA ALA A 96 26.69 9.06 0.62
C ALA A 96 25.84 7.81 0.34
N LYS A 97 26.48 6.66 0.14
CA LYS A 97 25.79 5.38 -0.07
C LYS A 97 24.99 4.96 1.17
N GLU A 98 25.56 5.06 2.37
CA GLU A 98 24.85 4.69 3.60
C GLU A 98 23.67 5.64 3.89
N PHE A 99 23.81 6.94 3.57
CA PHE A 99 22.72 7.91 3.68
C PHE A 99 21.60 7.67 2.64
N ASP A 100 21.96 7.33 1.41
CA ASP A 100 20.98 6.98 0.37
C ASP A 100 20.19 5.71 0.76
N GLU A 101 20.87 4.70 1.29
CA GLU A 101 20.23 3.49 1.82
C GLU A 101 19.28 3.82 2.99
N ALA A 102 19.68 4.71 3.90
CA ALA A 102 18.84 5.14 5.01
C ALA A 102 17.60 5.92 4.55
N TRP A 103 17.78 6.80 3.55
CA TRP A 103 16.69 7.59 2.98
C TRP A 103 15.70 6.70 2.24
N SER A 104 16.19 5.77 1.41
CA SER A 104 15.35 4.79 0.72
C SER A 104 14.51 3.97 1.70
N SER A 105 15.11 3.49 2.80
CA SER A 105 14.38 2.72 3.82
C SER A 105 13.35 3.57 4.57
N THR A 106 13.64 4.85 4.83
CA THR A 106 12.69 5.79 5.44
C THR A 106 11.51 6.07 4.51
N TYR A 107 11.80 6.36 3.24
CA TYR A 107 10.79 6.59 2.21
C TYR A 107 9.87 5.38 2.05
N HIS A 108 10.44 4.18 2.04
CA HIS A 108 9.68 2.93 1.97
C HIS A 108 8.75 2.76 3.19
N ALA A 109 9.27 2.98 4.41
CA ALA A 109 8.45 2.88 5.62
C ALA A 109 7.27 3.87 5.62
N VAL A 110 7.51 5.12 5.21
CA VAL A 110 6.46 6.14 5.11
C VAL A 110 5.45 5.77 4.02
N SER A 111 5.92 5.30 2.86
CA SER A 111 5.06 4.86 1.75
C SER A 111 4.17 3.68 2.17
N MET A 112 4.70 2.71 2.90
CA MET A 112 3.93 1.63 3.51
C MET A 112 2.83 2.15 4.41
N MET A 113 3.17 3.03 5.37
CA MET A 113 2.19 3.57 6.31
C MET A 113 1.04 4.29 5.60
N ILE A 114 1.36 5.09 4.58
CA ILE A 114 0.36 5.82 3.80
C ILE A 114 -0.50 4.85 2.98
N ALA A 115 0.12 3.93 2.23
CA ALA A 115 -0.57 2.98 1.37
C ALA A 115 -1.54 2.08 2.15
N GLU A 116 -1.09 1.52 3.28
CA GLU A 116 -1.93 0.66 4.11
C GLU A 116 -3.07 1.44 4.78
N SER A 117 -2.82 2.67 5.23
CA SER A 117 -3.86 3.55 5.78
C SER A 117 -4.92 3.91 4.75
N LEU A 118 -4.50 4.26 3.52
CA LEU A 118 -5.42 4.53 2.42
C LEU A 118 -6.18 3.27 1.99
N GLY A 119 -5.51 2.13 1.93
CA GLY A 119 -6.12 0.84 1.62
C GLY A 119 -7.23 0.49 2.60
N ALA A 120 -6.95 0.60 3.91
CA ALA A 120 -7.96 0.39 4.96
C ALA A 120 -9.12 1.39 4.83
N LEU A 121 -8.83 2.68 4.61
CA LEU A 121 -9.86 3.71 4.41
C LEU A 121 -10.77 3.40 3.21
N PHE A 122 -10.19 3.05 2.06
CA PHE A 122 -10.96 2.69 0.86
C PHE A 122 -11.79 1.43 1.07
N SER A 123 -11.27 0.44 1.82
CA SER A 123 -12.04 -0.73 2.23
C SER A 123 -13.26 -0.37 3.07
N PHE A 124 -13.13 0.56 4.03
CA PHE A 124 -14.27 1.07 4.80
C PHE A 124 -15.28 1.82 3.94
N ILE A 125 -14.81 2.72 3.07
CA ILE A 125 -15.68 3.47 2.14
C ILE A 125 -16.44 2.50 1.22
N SER A 126 -15.81 1.38 0.84
CA SER A 126 -16.41 0.37 -0.02
C SER A 126 -17.70 -0.22 0.54
N TYR A 127 -17.86 -0.29 1.87
CA TYR A 127 -19.12 -0.74 2.49
C TYR A 127 -20.32 0.14 2.14
N LEU A 128 -20.10 1.42 1.84
CA LEU A 128 -21.15 2.35 1.42
C LEU A 128 -21.25 2.43 -0.10
N THR A 129 -20.12 2.58 -0.79
CA THR A 129 -20.11 2.87 -2.23
C THR A 129 -20.45 1.66 -3.09
N ARG A 130 -20.04 0.44 -2.71
CA ARG A 130 -20.30 -0.77 -3.51
C ARG A 130 -21.77 -1.18 -3.52
N PRO A 131 -22.53 -1.16 -2.40
CA PRO A 131 -23.98 -1.37 -2.44
C PRO A 131 -24.72 -0.35 -3.29
N VAL A 132 -24.36 0.94 -3.19
CA VAL A 132 -24.94 2.00 -4.03
C VAL A 132 -24.67 1.73 -5.52
N ALA A 133 -23.43 1.38 -5.86
CA ALA A 133 -23.07 1.01 -7.23
C ALA A 133 -23.87 -0.22 -7.73
N SER A 134 -24.08 -1.23 -6.87
CA SER A 134 -24.89 -2.41 -7.21
C SER A 134 -26.35 -2.06 -7.46
N ILE A 135 -26.94 -1.13 -6.69
CA ILE A 135 -28.31 -0.65 -6.91
C ILE A 135 -28.43 0.10 -8.24
N ILE A 136 -27.51 1.03 -8.49
CA ILE A 136 -27.47 1.79 -9.75
C ILE A 136 -27.34 0.84 -10.95
N GLN A 137 -26.49 -0.18 -10.85
CA GLN A 137 -26.35 -1.17 -11.91
C GLN A 137 -27.64 -1.97 -12.13
N ALA A 138 -28.32 -2.40 -11.07
CA ALA A 138 -29.60 -3.10 -11.19
C ALA A 138 -30.66 -2.25 -11.92
N VAL A 139 -30.76 -0.96 -11.58
CA VAL A 139 -31.67 -0.02 -12.27
C VAL A 139 -31.30 0.18 -13.73
N ALA A 140 -30.00 0.30 -14.05
CA ALA A 140 -29.52 0.44 -15.42
C ALA A 140 -29.84 -0.80 -16.25
N ASP A 141 -29.61 -2.00 -15.71
CA ASP A 141 -29.87 -3.27 -16.37
C ASP A 141 -31.39 -3.46 -16.65
N GLU A 142 -32.26 -3.08 -15.70
CA GLU A 142 -33.72 -3.09 -15.91
C GLU A 142 -34.16 -2.07 -16.98
N SER A 143 -33.66 -0.85 -16.93
CA SER A 143 -34.01 0.20 -17.91
C SER A 143 -33.58 -0.15 -19.34
N SER A 144 -32.41 -0.78 -19.50
CA SER A 144 -31.90 -1.21 -20.81
C SER A 144 -32.75 -2.34 -21.42
N SER A 145 -33.26 -3.25 -20.57
CA SER A 145 -34.14 -4.35 -20.97
C SER A 145 -35.50 -3.88 -21.50
N TYR A 146 -36.00 -2.74 -21.02
CA TYR A 146 -37.24 -2.12 -21.54
C TYR A 146 -37.04 -1.37 -22.86
N SER A 147 -35.82 -0.91 -23.15
CA SER A 147 -35.51 -0.10 -24.33
C SER A 147 -35.19 -0.89 -25.61
N SER A 148 -35.26 -2.23 -25.58
CA SER A 148 -35.07 -3.08 -26.76
C SER A 148 -36.43 -3.44 -27.37
N PRO A 149 -36.87 -2.82 -28.49
CA PRO A 149 -38.00 -3.34 -29.23
C PRO A 149 -37.57 -4.67 -29.83
N ARG A 150 -38.31 -5.73 -29.52
CA ARG A 150 -38.30 -6.95 -30.33
C ARG A 150 -38.84 -6.58 -31.71
N TYR A 151 -37.95 -6.20 -32.63
CA TYR A 151 -38.24 -6.32 -34.05
C TYR A 151 -38.08 -7.79 -34.40
N ALA A 152 -39.20 -8.51 -34.33
CA ALA A 152 -39.46 -9.73 -35.08
C ALA A 152 -40.14 -9.35 -36.39
#